data_AF-A0A939PGH4-F1
#
_entry.id   AF-A0A939PGH4-F1
#
_cell.length_a   1.000
_cell.length_b   1.000
_cell.length_c   1.000
_cell.angle_alpha   90.00
_cell.angle_beta   90.00
_cell.angle_gamma   90.00
#
_symmetry.space_group_name_H-M   'P 1'
#
loop_
_entity.id
_entity.type
_entity.pdbx_description
1 polymer ?
#
loop_
_entity_poly.entity_id
_entity_poly.type
_entity_poly.pdbx_seq_one_letter_code
_entity_poly.pdbx_strand_id
1 'polypeptide(L)'
;MNEPSNNQSEQEPQVLVVGPNGIALEGGGEDGEEKSITDMVEQPAKVMRIGGMIRQLLEEVKAAPLDEASRARLREIHKSSIKELEDGLAPELVEELERLSLPFTEGVVPSESELRIAQAQLVGWLEGLFHGIQTTLFAQQMAARAQLEQMRRALPAGMVPPGASDDQHGGGHSGPYL
;
A
#
# COMPACT_ATOMS: atom_id res chain seq x y z
N MET A 1 42.88 25.56 48.27
CA MET A 1 43.42 24.88 47.09
C MET A 1 42.84 23.47 47.02
N ASN A 2 41.91 23.24 46.09
CA ASN A 2 41.84 22.07 45.20
C ASN A 2 40.55 22.17 44.36
N GLU A 3 40.73 22.09 43.03
CA GLU A 3 39.77 22.27 41.94
C GLU A 3 38.72 21.15 41.81
N PRO A 4 37.59 21.38 41.11
CA PRO A 4 36.75 20.32 40.58
C PRO A 4 37.17 19.94 39.14
N SER A 5 37.41 18.64 38.90
CA SER A 5 37.68 18.09 37.57
C SER A 5 36.45 18.15 36.66
N ASN A 6 36.63 18.84 35.54
CA ASN A 6 35.77 18.91 34.37
C ASN A 6 35.78 17.55 33.64
N ASN A 7 34.62 16.89 33.50
CA ASN A 7 34.49 15.64 32.75
C ASN A 7 33.84 15.95 31.39
N GLN A 8 34.67 16.29 30.40
CA GLN A 8 34.27 16.38 29.00
C GLN A 8 34.32 14.97 28.41
N SER A 9 33.16 14.35 28.21
CA SER A 9 33.03 13.16 27.40
C SER A 9 33.26 13.51 25.93
N GLU A 10 34.37 13.00 25.40
CA GLU A 10 34.81 13.07 24.02
C GLU A 10 33.71 12.53 23.06
N GLN A 11 33.22 13.39 22.17
CA GLN A 11 32.38 12.98 21.05
C GLN A 11 33.28 12.37 19.97
N GLU A 12 33.18 11.06 19.77
CA GLU A 12 33.82 10.38 18.65
C GLU A 12 33.28 10.92 17.32
N PRO A 13 34.13 11.11 16.29
CA PRO A 13 33.72 11.66 15.01
C PRO A 13 32.89 10.62 14.22
N GLN A 14 31.59 10.86 14.12
CA GLN A 14 30.68 10.08 13.27
C GLN A 14 31.02 10.34 11.80
N VAL A 15 31.64 9.34 11.14
CA VAL A 15 32.01 9.42 9.72
C VAL A 15 30.75 9.23 8.87
N LEU A 16 30.24 10.33 8.32
CA LEU A 16 29.14 10.33 7.36
C LEU A 16 29.65 9.97 5.96
N VAL A 17 29.39 8.73 5.51
CA VAL A 17 29.70 8.30 4.15
C VAL A 17 28.48 8.59 3.26
N VAL A 18 28.61 9.58 2.37
CA VAL A 18 27.56 9.94 1.40
C VAL A 18 27.75 9.11 0.12
N GLY A 19 26.79 8.24 -0.18
CA GLY A 19 26.72 7.51 -1.45
C GLY A 19 26.18 8.39 -2.61
N PRO A 20 26.34 7.96 -3.88
CA PRO A 20 25.99 8.74 -5.08
C PRO A 20 24.50 9.08 -5.23
N ASN A 21 23.61 8.52 -4.38
CA ASN A 21 22.18 8.80 -4.36
C ASN A 21 21.73 9.75 -3.23
N GLY A 22 22.66 10.31 -2.42
CA GLY A 22 22.34 11.36 -1.44
C GLY A 22 21.49 10.92 -0.24
N ILE A 23 21.37 9.62 0.02
CA ILE A 23 20.64 9.07 1.17
C ILE A 23 21.63 8.81 2.30
N ALA A 24 21.44 9.44 3.46
CA ALA A 24 22.17 9.11 4.68
C ALA A 24 21.59 7.80 5.25
N LEU A 25 22.32 6.69 5.12
CA LEU A 25 22.04 5.49 5.90
C LEU A 25 22.73 5.66 7.26
N GLU A 26 21.95 5.95 8.31
CA GLU A 26 22.38 5.62 9.67
C GLU A 26 22.46 4.09 9.78
N GLY A 27 23.66 3.59 10.10
CA GLY A 27 23.91 2.17 10.23
C GLY A 27 23.28 1.60 11.50
N GLY A 28 22.48 0.54 11.33
CA GLY A 28 22.09 -0.36 12.41
C GLY A 28 20.86 -1.22 12.08
N GLY A 29 21.08 -2.49 11.72
CA GLY A 29 20.06 -3.54 11.78
C GLY A 29 19.74 -4.21 10.45
N GLU A 30 20.04 -5.52 10.35
CA GLU A 30 19.55 -6.43 9.32
C GLU A 30 18.00 -6.58 9.38
N ASP A 31 17.41 -6.81 8.21
CA ASP A 31 16.08 -7.37 7.94
C ASP A 31 14.86 -6.65 8.54
N GLY A 32 14.37 -5.70 7.75
CA GLY A 32 13.04 -5.11 7.95
C GLY A 32 12.74 -4.09 6.87
N GLU A 33 12.80 -4.46 5.58
CA GLU A 33 11.92 -3.79 4.63
C GLU A 33 10.51 -3.97 5.20
N GLU A 34 9.93 -2.93 5.79
CA GLU A 34 8.49 -2.90 6.09
C GLU A 34 7.80 -3.30 4.79
N LYS A 35 7.32 -4.55 4.73
CA LYS A 35 6.69 -5.10 3.53
C LYS A 35 5.67 -4.07 3.07
N SER A 36 5.78 -3.66 1.81
CA SER A 36 4.88 -2.64 1.29
C SER A 36 3.46 -3.14 1.50
N ILE A 37 2.50 -2.27 1.86
CA ILE A 37 1.11 -2.68 2.07
C ILE A 37 0.52 -3.41 0.85
N THR A 38 1.08 -3.16 -0.34
CA THR A 38 0.77 -3.86 -1.59
C THR A 38 1.20 -5.31 -1.60
N ASP A 39 2.30 -5.63 -0.91
CA ASP A 39 2.89 -6.96 -0.82
C ASP A 39 2.23 -7.78 0.29
N MET A 40 1.46 -7.13 1.18
CA MET A 40 0.66 -7.82 2.20
C MET A 40 -0.54 -8.58 1.60
N VAL A 41 -0.91 -8.32 0.35
CA VAL A 41 -1.97 -9.05 -0.37
C VAL A 41 -1.35 -9.86 -1.49
N GLU A 42 -1.04 -11.12 -1.20
CA GLU A 42 -0.38 -12.04 -2.14
C GLU A 42 -1.26 -12.36 -3.35
N GLN A 43 -2.59 -12.45 -3.15
CA GLN A 43 -3.54 -12.78 -4.21
C GLN A 43 -4.69 -11.76 -4.31
N PRO A 44 -4.45 -10.54 -4.83
CA PRO A 44 -5.45 -9.47 -4.83
C PRO A 44 -6.75 -9.87 -5.53
N ALA A 45 -6.67 -10.56 -6.67
CA ALA A 45 -7.83 -11.01 -7.42
C ALA A 45 -8.68 -12.05 -6.66
N LYS A 46 -8.05 -12.93 -5.87
CA LYS A 46 -8.75 -13.91 -5.02
C LYS A 46 -9.48 -13.19 -3.90
N VAL A 47 -8.77 -12.35 -3.16
CA VAL A 47 -9.32 -11.57 -2.03
C VAL A 47 -10.48 -10.68 -2.48
N MET A 48 -10.37 -9.98 -3.62
CA MET A 48 -11.46 -9.17 -4.17
C MET A 48 -12.69 -10.01 -4.54
N ARG A 49 -12.49 -11.20 -5.13
CA ARG A 49 -13.60 -12.10 -5.50
C ARG A 49 -14.35 -12.58 -4.26
N ILE A 50 -13.62 -13.01 -3.23
CA ILE A 50 -14.21 -13.46 -1.97
C ILE A 50 -14.92 -12.29 -1.25
N GLY A 51 -14.29 -11.12 -1.17
CA GLY A 51 -14.90 -9.93 -0.59
C GLY A 51 -16.19 -9.50 -1.28
N GLY A 52 -16.23 -9.55 -2.63
CA GLY A 52 -17.43 -9.30 -3.41
C GLY A 52 -18.55 -10.32 -3.13
N MET A 53 -18.19 -11.60 -3.02
CA MET A 53 -19.14 -12.66 -2.64
C MET A 53 -19.73 -12.42 -1.25
N ILE A 54 -18.90 -12.12 -0.24
CA ILE A 54 -19.37 -11.86 1.13
C ILE A 54 -20.29 -10.64 1.16
N ARG A 55 -19.95 -9.56 0.42
CA ARG A 55 -20.82 -8.38 0.30
C ARG A 55 -22.18 -8.74 -0.29
N GLN A 56 -22.23 -9.53 -1.36
CA GLN A 56 -23.51 -9.94 -1.94
C GLN A 56 -24.35 -10.73 -0.93
N LEU A 57 -23.73 -11.67 -0.22
CA LEU A 57 -24.41 -12.45 0.82
C LEU A 57 -24.95 -11.56 1.96
N LEU A 58 -24.19 -10.54 2.36
CA LEU A 58 -24.62 -9.58 3.38
C LEU A 58 -25.87 -8.81 2.93
N GLU A 59 -25.92 -8.42 1.65
CA GLU A 59 -27.11 -7.76 1.10
C GLU A 59 -28.31 -8.71 1.02
N GLU A 60 -28.13 -9.99 0.67
CA GLU A 60 -29.20 -10.99 0.72
C GLU A 60 -29.77 -11.17 2.14
N VAL A 61 -28.90 -11.26 3.15
CA VAL A 61 -29.29 -11.34 4.58
C VAL A 61 -30.06 -10.11 5.03
N LYS A 62 -29.83 -8.94 4.42
CA LYS A 62 -30.58 -7.70 4.71
C LYS A 62 -31.90 -7.64 3.94
N ALA A 63 -31.99 -8.30 2.79
CA ALA A 63 -33.14 -8.21 1.89
C ALA A 63 -34.33 -9.06 2.35
N ALA A 64 -34.10 -10.24 2.93
CA ALA A 64 -35.16 -11.14 3.35
C ALA A 64 -34.79 -11.98 4.59
N PRO A 65 -35.78 -12.41 5.40
CA PRO A 65 -35.53 -13.31 6.52
C PRO A 65 -34.98 -14.66 6.07
N LEU A 66 -34.01 -15.18 6.81
CA LEU A 66 -33.43 -16.51 6.55
C LEU A 66 -34.09 -17.61 7.38
N ASP A 67 -34.23 -18.80 6.82
CA ASP A 67 -34.56 -20.01 7.56
C ASP A 67 -33.32 -20.63 8.22
N GLU A 68 -33.54 -21.60 9.11
CA GLU A 68 -32.47 -22.28 9.85
C GLU A 68 -31.43 -22.94 8.92
N ALA A 69 -31.89 -23.58 7.84
CA ALA A 69 -31.02 -24.27 6.90
C ALA A 69 -30.11 -23.30 6.13
N SER A 70 -30.65 -22.14 5.74
CA SER A 70 -29.90 -21.08 5.08
C SER A 70 -28.89 -20.45 6.04
N ARG A 71 -29.25 -20.22 7.30
CA ARG A 71 -28.32 -19.73 8.33
C ARG A 71 -27.19 -20.71 8.60
N ALA A 72 -27.49 -22.01 8.69
CA ALA A 72 -26.47 -23.05 8.84
C ALA A 72 -25.50 -23.07 7.64
N ARG A 73 -26.04 -22.97 6.41
CA ARG A 73 -25.21 -22.85 5.20
C ARG A 73 -24.35 -21.59 5.22
N LEU A 74 -24.89 -20.45 5.65
CA LEU A 74 -24.17 -19.19 5.67
C LEU A 74 -23.03 -19.18 6.69
N ARG A 75 -23.20 -19.87 7.82
CA ARG A 75 -22.13 -20.12 8.80
C ARG A 75 -20.94 -20.84 8.15
N GLU A 76 -21.21 -21.91 7.41
CA GLU A 76 -20.15 -22.67 6.72
C GLU A 76 -19.49 -21.85 5.61
N ILE A 77 -20.26 -21.07 4.85
CA ILE A 77 -19.71 -20.16 3.84
C ILE A 77 -18.80 -19.11 4.49
N HIS A 78 -19.19 -18.52 5.62
CA HIS A 78 -18.37 -17.56 6.36
C HIS A 78 -17.04 -18.19 6.79
N LYS A 79 -17.08 -19.37 7.41
CA LYS A 79 -15.88 -20.10 7.83
C LYS A 79 -14.96 -20.45 6.65
N SER A 80 -15.53 -20.92 5.54
CA SER A 80 -14.75 -21.21 4.33
C SER A 80 -14.18 -19.95 3.71
N SER A 81 -14.91 -18.83 3.73
CA SER A 81 -14.45 -17.57 3.15
C SER A 81 -13.26 -17.01 3.91
N ILE A 82 -13.23 -17.11 5.24
CA ILE A 82 -12.07 -16.71 6.04
C ILE A 82 -10.83 -17.49 5.61
N LYS A 83 -10.91 -18.83 5.53
CA LYS A 83 -9.80 -19.66 5.07
C LYS A 83 -9.30 -19.30 3.67
N GLU A 84 -10.23 -19.05 2.75
CA GLU A 84 -9.89 -18.63 1.38
C GLU A 84 -9.24 -17.24 1.33
N LEU A 85 -9.57 -16.37 2.28
CA LEU A 85 -8.90 -15.07 2.45
C LEU A 85 -7.50 -15.26 3.02
N GLU A 86 -7.33 -16.11 4.05
CA GLU A 86 -6.04 -16.40 4.66
C GLU A 86 -5.00 -16.86 3.63
N ASP A 87 -5.40 -17.74 2.70
CA ASP A 87 -4.57 -18.20 1.57
C ASP A 87 -4.09 -17.08 0.63
N GLY A 88 -4.75 -15.92 0.64
CA GLY A 88 -4.49 -14.79 -0.26
C GLY A 88 -3.83 -13.59 0.42
N LEU A 89 -3.53 -13.71 1.71
CA LEU A 89 -3.03 -12.63 2.57
C LEU A 89 -1.67 -13.02 3.15
N ALA A 90 -0.82 -12.03 3.36
CA ALA A 90 0.45 -12.22 4.06
C ALA A 90 0.21 -12.58 5.54
N PRO A 91 1.15 -13.28 6.20
CA PRO A 91 1.00 -13.75 7.58
C PRO A 91 0.53 -12.66 8.56
N GLU A 92 1.02 -11.43 8.41
CA GLU A 92 0.68 -10.31 9.28
C GLU A 92 -0.81 -9.95 9.19
N LEU A 93 -1.40 -9.99 7.99
CA LEU A 93 -2.84 -9.76 7.79
C LEU A 93 -3.68 -10.97 8.17
N VAL A 94 -3.14 -12.19 8.04
CA VAL A 94 -3.79 -13.41 8.55
C VAL A 94 -3.96 -13.32 10.06
N GLU A 95 -2.90 -12.99 10.79
CA GLU A 95 -2.98 -12.84 12.24
C GLU A 95 -3.94 -11.70 12.65
N GLU A 96 -3.99 -10.61 11.89
CA GLU A 96 -4.96 -9.54 12.12
C GLU A 96 -6.40 -10.01 11.90
N LEU A 97 -6.64 -10.71 10.79
CA LEU A 97 -7.94 -11.28 10.45
C LEU A 97 -8.41 -12.22 11.56
N GLU A 98 -7.57 -13.18 11.99
CA GLU A 98 -7.89 -14.14 13.05
C GLU A 98 -8.21 -13.47 14.39
N ARG A 99 -7.48 -12.41 14.77
CA ARG A 99 -7.75 -11.66 16.01
C ARG A 99 -9.10 -10.94 15.97
N LEU A 100 -9.53 -10.49 14.79
CA LEU A 100 -10.78 -9.75 14.61
C LEU A 100 -11.98 -10.68 14.38
N SER A 101 -11.79 -11.79 13.66
CA SER A 101 -12.85 -12.72 13.31
C SER A 101 -13.03 -13.79 14.39
N LEU A 102 -13.94 -13.55 15.34
CA LEU A 102 -14.33 -14.58 16.30
C LEU A 102 -15.16 -15.68 15.59
N PRO A 103 -14.81 -16.97 15.77
CA PRO A 103 -15.58 -18.06 15.19
C PRO A 103 -16.95 -18.20 15.88
N PHE A 104 -17.96 -18.64 15.12
CA PHE A 104 -19.26 -19.00 15.68
C PHE A 104 -19.17 -20.23 16.60
N THR A 105 -20.06 -20.28 17.59
CA THR A 105 -20.19 -21.44 18.49
C THR A 105 -20.45 -22.73 17.72
N GLU A 106 -19.64 -23.76 17.99
CA GLU A 106 -19.79 -25.05 17.33
C GLU A 106 -21.12 -25.73 17.69
N GLY A 107 -21.71 -26.42 16.71
CA GLY A 107 -22.98 -27.13 16.89
C GLY A 107 -24.22 -26.25 17.02
N VAL A 108 -24.07 -24.91 17.07
CA VAL A 108 -25.17 -23.95 17.15
C VAL A 108 -25.28 -23.20 15.82
N VAL A 109 -26.52 -23.05 15.32
CA VAL A 109 -26.78 -22.20 14.16
C VAL A 109 -26.88 -20.76 14.65
N PRO A 110 -26.03 -19.84 14.17
CA PRO A 110 -26.08 -18.45 14.57
C PRO A 110 -27.39 -17.81 14.12
N SER A 111 -27.80 -16.79 14.87
CA SER A 111 -28.93 -15.93 14.52
C SER A 111 -28.64 -15.13 13.25
N GLU A 112 -29.70 -14.65 12.58
CA GLU A 112 -29.54 -13.77 11.41
C GLU A 112 -28.75 -12.51 11.74
N SER A 113 -28.96 -11.93 12.92
CA SER A 113 -28.22 -10.76 13.40
C SER A 113 -26.73 -11.05 13.56
N GLU A 114 -26.37 -12.20 14.14
CA GLU A 114 -24.96 -12.61 14.28
C GLU A 114 -24.29 -12.79 12.91
N LEU A 115 -24.98 -13.42 11.95
CA LEU A 115 -24.48 -13.57 10.58
C LEU A 115 -24.27 -12.21 9.90
N ARG A 116 -25.22 -11.28 10.05
CA ARG A 116 -25.12 -9.93 9.48
C ARG A 116 -23.93 -9.16 10.05
N ILE A 117 -23.71 -9.21 11.37
CA ILE A 117 -22.58 -8.53 12.01
C ILE A 117 -21.25 -9.15 11.56
N ALA A 118 -21.13 -10.47 11.57
CA ALA A 118 -19.89 -11.15 11.17
C ALA A 118 -19.52 -10.87 9.70
N GLN A 119 -20.50 -10.87 8.79
CA GLN A 119 -20.24 -10.52 7.39
C GLN A 119 -19.93 -9.03 7.20
N ALA A 120 -20.65 -8.14 7.88
CA ALA A 120 -20.38 -6.70 7.81
C ALA A 120 -18.96 -6.37 8.31
N GLN A 121 -18.50 -7.05 9.36
CA GLN A 121 -17.14 -6.93 9.87
C GLN A 121 -16.10 -7.30 8.81
N LEU A 122 -16.26 -8.46 8.15
CA LEU A 122 -15.34 -8.89 7.09
C LEU A 122 -15.36 -7.93 5.89
N VAL A 123 -16.54 -7.50 5.45
CA VAL A 123 -16.67 -6.55 4.33
C VAL A 123 -15.97 -5.23 4.67
N GLY A 124 -16.24 -4.65 5.84
CA GLY A 124 -15.66 -3.39 6.26
C GLY A 124 -14.14 -3.46 6.42
N TRP A 125 -13.63 -4.56 6.97
CA TRP A 125 -12.18 -4.78 7.08
C TRP A 125 -11.52 -4.88 5.71
N LEU A 126 -12.10 -5.66 4.78
CA LEU A 126 -11.60 -5.77 3.41
C LEU A 126 -11.64 -4.44 2.65
N GLU A 127 -12.72 -3.66 2.80
CA GLU A 127 -12.81 -2.30 2.24
C GLU A 127 -11.69 -1.39 2.76
N GLY A 128 -11.43 -1.44 4.08
CA GLY A 128 -10.34 -0.69 4.71
C GLY A 128 -8.97 -1.09 4.17
N LEU A 129 -8.72 -2.39 4.03
CA LEU A 129 -7.48 -2.93 3.47
C LEU A 129 -7.25 -2.43 2.03
N PHE A 130 -8.24 -2.60 1.15
CA PHE A 130 -8.10 -2.15 -0.24
C PHE A 130 -7.98 -0.63 -0.37
N HIS A 131 -8.67 0.13 0.48
CA HIS A 131 -8.53 1.58 0.51
C HIS A 131 -7.13 2.02 0.97
N GLY A 132 -6.56 1.35 1.98
CA GLY A 132 -5.18 1.59 2.42
C GLY A 132 -4.17 1.33 1.30
N ILE A 133 -4.29 0.21 0.59
CA ILE A 133 -3.45 -0.13 -0.57
C ILE A 133 -3.54 0.93 -1.67
N GLN A 134 -4.76 1.35 -2.04
CA GLN A 134 -4.97 2.38 -3.05
C GLN A 134 -4.36 3.73 -2.65
N THR A 135 -4.49 4.10 -1.38
CA THR A 135 -3.95 5.35 -0.84
C THR A 135 -2.42 5.36 -0.93
N THR A 136 -1.78 4.27 -0.51
CA THR A 136 -0.32 4.14 -0.57
C THR A 136 0.19 4.12 -2.01
N LEU A 137 -0.47 3.37 -2.91
CA LEU A 137 -0.11 3.37 -4.34
C LEU A 137 -0.24 4.74 -4.98
N PHE A 138 -1.31 5.47 -4.66
CA PHE A 138 -1.50 6.83 -5.15
C PHE A 138 -0.39 7.76 -4.63
N ALA A 139 -0.07 7.70 -3.34
CA ALA A 139 1.01 8.49 -2.74
C ALA A 139 2.37 8.19 -3.40
N GLN A 140 2.70 6.91 -3.62
CA GLN A 140 3.92 6.49 -4.32
C GLN A 140 3.98 7.05 -5.75
N GLN A 141 2.88 6.96 -6.52
CA GLN A 141 2.82 7.51 -7.87
C GLN A 141 3.00 9.03 -7.89
N MET A 142 2.43 9.75 -6.91
CA MET A 142 2.57 11.19 -6.80
C MET A 142 4.01 11.60 -6.44
N ALA A 143 4.64 10.90 -5.49
CA ALA A 143 6.03 11.12 -5.12
C ALA A 143 6.98 10.86 -6.31
N ALA A 144 6.77 9.75 -7.05
CA ALA A 144 7.54 9.44 -8.24
C ALA A 144 7.40 10.51 -9.33
N ARG A 145 6.19 11.03 -9.56
CA ARG A 145 5.95 12.14 -10.50
C ARG A 145 6.70 13.41 -10.08
N ALA A 146 6.62 13.80 -8.81
CA ALA A 146 7.31 14.97 -8.30
C ALA A 146 8.84 14.86 -8.42
N GLN A 147 9.40 13.68 -8.15
CA GLN A 147 10.83 13.40 -8.34
C GLN A 147 11.26 13.56 -9.81
N LEU A 148 10.48 13.02 -10.75
CA LEU A 148 10.75 13.17 -12.19
C LEU A 148 10.67 14.63 -12.65
N GLU A 149 9.69 15.39 -12.17
CA GLU A 149 9.59 16.83 -12.46
C GLU A 149 10.79 17.61 -11.90
N GLN A 150 11.25 17.26 -10.70
CA GLN A 150 12.43 17.86 -10.09
C GLN A 150 13.71 17.53 -10.88
N MET A 151 13.88 16.27 -11.32
CA MET A 151 14.99 15.88 -12.20
C MET A 151 14.95 16.63 -13.54
N ARG A 152 13.76 16.75 -14.14
CA ARG A 152 13.57 17.52 -15.38
C ARG A 152 13.93 19.00 -15.20
N ARG A 153 13.64 19.59 -14.03
CA ARG A 153 13.99 20.97 -13.69
C ARG A 153 15.47 21.15 -13.35
N ALA A 154 16.12 20.10 -12.85
CA ALA A 154 17.56 20.08 -12.56
C ALA A 154 18.42 19.83 -13.81
N LEU A 155 17.84 19.30 -14.89
CA LEU A 155 18.50 19.22 -16.19
C LEU A 155 18.61 20.64 -16.81
N PRO A 156 19.82 21.13 -17.12
CA PRO A 156 20.01 22.48 -17.66
C PRO A 156 19.25 22.65 -18.98
N ALA A 157 18.48 23.73 -19.06
CA ALA A 157 17.79 24.12 -20.29
C ALA A 157 18.84 24.48 -21.36
N GLY A 158 19.07 23.57 -22.29
CA GLY A 158 19.82 23.82 -23.52
C GLY A 158 21.33 24.01 -23.32
N MET A 159 22.09 22.91 -23.40
CA MET A 159 23.32 22.97 -24.18
C MET A 159 22.90 23.04 -25.65
N VAL A 160 22.70 24.27 -26.16
CA VAL A 160 22.97 24.52 -27.58
C VAL A 160 24.46 24.22 -27.72
N PRO A 161 24.87 23.23 -28.55
CA PRO A 161 26.28 22.97 -28.73
C PRO A 161 26.99 24.27 -29.16
N PRO A 162 28.04 24.70 -28.44
CA PRO A 162 28.82 25.87 -28.84
C PRO A 162 29.61 25.48 -30.08
N GLY A 163 29.02 25.72 -31.24
CA GLY A 163 29.57 25.34 -32.53
C GLY A 163 28.77 25.83 -33.75
N ALA A 164 27.58 26.37 -33.58
CA ALA A 164 26.92 27.16 -34.62
C ALA A 164 27.31 28.64 -34.48
N SER A 165 28.61 28.91 -34.57
CA SER A 165 29.09 30.25 -34.91
C SER A 165 28.69 30.50 -36.36
N ASP A 166 27.94 31.57 -36.57
CA ASP A 166 28.20 32.55 -37.61
C ASP A 166 28.41 31.97 -39.03
N ASP A 167 27.32 31.72 -39.74
CA ASP A 167 27.33 31.91 -41.20
C ASP A 167 26.34 33.02 -41.55
N GLN A 168 26.96 34.12 -41.90
CA GLN A 168 26.42 35.42 -42.25
C GLN A 168 25.99 35.37 -43.73
N HIS A 169 24.92 36.11 -44.05
CA HIS A 169 24.49 36.53 -45.40
C HIS A 169 23.56 35.61 -46.21
N GLY A 170 22.47 36.23 -46.67
CA GLY A 170 21.83 35.83 -47.93
C GLY A 170 20.32 36.04 -47.95
N GLY A 171 19.87 37.27 -48.20
CA GLY A 171 18.47 37.54 -48.51
C GLY A 171 17.99 36.76 -49.76
N GLY A 172 16.68 36.56 -49.86
CA GLY A 172 16.08 35.98 -51.05
C GLY A 172 14.63 35.55 -50.86
N HIS A 173 13.72 36.47 -51.18
CA HIS A 173 12.30 36.22 -51.37
C HIS A 173 12.02 35.09 -52.39
N SER A 174 11.10 34.19 -52.06
CA SER A 174 10.13 33.48 -52.95
C SER A 174 9.43 32.43 -52.08
N GLY A 175 8.12 32.32 -51.90
CA GLY A 175 6.95 32.52 -52.77
C GLY A 175 6.12 31.23 -52.63
N PRO A 176 4.80 31.26 -52.33
CA PRO A 176 4.04 30.05 -52.01
C PRO A 176 3.49 29.40 -53.29
N TYR A 177 3.53 28.07 -53.37
CA TYR A 177 2.70 27.33 -54.31
C TYR A 177 2.02 26.15 -53.60
N LEU A 178 0.68 26.26 -53.62
CA LEU A 178 -0.37 25.24 -53.72
C LEU A 178 -0.10 23.83 -53.19
#